data_AF-A0AAJ4ZW83-F1
#
_entry.id   AF-A0AAJ4ZW83-F1
#
_cell.length_a   1.000
_cell.length_b   1.000
_cell.length_c   1.000
_cell.angle_alpha   90.00
_cell.angle_beta   90.00
_cell.angle_gamma   90.00
#
_symmetry.space_group_name_H-M   'P 1'
#
loop_
_entity.id
_entity.type
_entity.pdbx_description
1 polymer ?
#
loop_
_entity_poly.entity_id
_entity_poly.type
_entity_poly.pdbx_seq_one_letter_code
_entity_poly.pdbx_strand_id
1 'polypeptide(L)'
;MGTRVSYPYEVKMKAIKMRLAGVPVKQILLELNIRHKTQVETWVRWYRNGEVNRLKQPVGKQYIFNKGPEPDNEQTKLALENRYLKQQIEVLKKYAELERKWLEK
;
A
#
# COMPACT_ATOMS: atom_id res chain seq x y z
N MET A 1 16.35 -18.66 5.25
CA MET A 1 15.13 -17.83 5.09
C MET A 1 14.76 -17.83 3.61
N GLY A 2 13.53 -18.23 3.24
CA GLY A 2 13.12 -18.23 1.83
C GLY A 2 12.99 -16.80 1.30
N THR A 3 13.60 -16.50 0.15
CA THR A 3 13.43 -15.22 -0.55
C THR A 3 11.98 -15.08 -1.01
N ARG A 4 11.28 -14.07 -0.49
CA ARG A 4 9.88 -13.80 -0.82
C ARG A 4 9.81 -13.21 -2.23
N VAL A 5 9.21 -13.95 -3.17
CA VAL A 5 9.09 -13.53 -4.57
C VAL A 5 8.10 -12.38 -4.70
N SER A 6 8.57 -11.25 -5.25
CA SER A 6 7.74 -10.11 -5.60
C SER A 6 7.48 -10.11 -7.10
N TYR A 7 6.23 -9.86 -7.50
CA TYR A 7 5.85 -9.69 -8.91
C TYR A 7 5.69 -8.21 -9.25
N PRO A 8 6.17 -7.77 -10.43
CA PRO A 8 5.93 -6.41 -10.94
C PRO A 8 4.44 -6.07 -11.03
N TYR A 9 4.10 -4.78 -10.96
CA TYR A 9 2.72 -4.31 -11.05
C TYR A 9 2.02 -4.77 -12.34
N GLU A 10 2.74 -4.75 -13.46
CA GLU A 10 2.22 -5.15 -14.76
C GLU A 10 1.78 -6.62 -14.79
N VAL A 11 2.59 -7.52 -14.22
CA VAL A 11 2.27 -8.94 -14.10
C VAL A 11 1.02 -9.16 -13.24
N LYS A 12 0.95 -8.44 -12.10
CA LYS A 12 -0.22 -8.49 -11.21
C LYS A 12 -1.49 -8.03 -11.93
N MET A 13 -1.40 -6.91 -12.67
CA MET A 13 -2.53 -6.35 -13.41
C MET A 13 -2.94 -7.26 -14.57
N LYS A 14 -2.00 -7.86 -15.29
CA LYS A 14 -2.28 -8.85 -16.35
C LYS A 14 -3.03 -10.06 -15.77
N ALA A 15 -2.60 -10.58 -14.62
CA ALA A 15 -3.27 -11.69 -13.94
C ALA A 15 -4.73 -11.36 -13.59
N ILE A 16 -4.99 -10.15 -13.08
CA ILE A 16 -6.34 -9.68 -12.76
C ILE A 16 -7.19 -9.58 -14.04
N LYS A 17 -6.68 -8.96 -15.11
CA LYS A 17 -7.39 -8.84 -16.39
C LYS A 17 -7.78 -10.22 -16.95
N MET A 18 -6.85 -11.17 -16.95
CA MET A 18 -7.13 -12.55 -17.38
C MET A 18 -8.20 -13.21 -16.51
N ARG A 19 -8.17 -12.99 -15.19
CA ARG A 19 -9.17 -13.56 -14.29
C ARG A 19 -10.56 -12.95 -14.49
N LEU A 20 -10.64 -11.65 -14.77
CA LEU A 20 -11.89 -10.95 -15.11
C LEU A 20 -12.44 -11.40 -16.46
N ALA A 21 -11.57 -11.74 -17.42
CA ALA A 21 -11.94 -12.35 -18.70
C ALA A 21 -12.38 -13.84 -18.58
N GLY A 22 -12.43 -14.40 -17.38
CA GLY A 22 -12.90 -15.78 -17.14
C GLY A 22 -11.83 -16.86 -17.30
N VAL A 23 -10.56 -16.49 -17.51
CA VAL A 23 -9.48 -17.47 -17.67
C VAL A 23 -9.28 -18.29 -16.37
N PRO A 24 -9.11 -19.62 -16.46
CA PRO A 24 -8.81 -20.45 -15.30
C PRO A 24 -7.50 -20.06 -14.61
N VAL A 25 -7.48 -20.06 -13.26
CA VAL A 25 -6.29 -19.67 -12.49
C VAL A 25 -5.08 -20.53 -12.84
N LYS A 26 -5.26 -21.83 -13.10
CA LYS A 26 -4.16 -22.73 -13.50
C LYS A 26 -3.42 -22.23 -14.74
N GLN A 27 -4.14 -21.74 -15.74
CA GLN A 27 -3.56 -21.20 -16.97
C GLN A 27 -2.82 -19.88 -16.70
N ILE A 28 -3.39 -19.01 -15.86
CA ILE A 28 -2.76 -17.75 -15.44
C ILE A 28 -1.43 -18.01 -14.71
N LEU A 29 -1.39 -19.01 -13.82
CA LEU A 29 -0.18 -19.37 -13.08
C LEU A 29 0.94 -19.83 -14.02
N LEU A 30 0.60 -20.66 -15.02
CA LEU A 30 1.56 -21.15 -16.00
C LEU A 30 2.06 -20.02 -16.91
N GLU A 31 1.17 -19.20 -17.46
CA GLU A 31 1.54 -18.14 -18.41
C GLU A 31 2.37 -17.02 -17.75
N LEU A 32 2.04 -16.66 -16.51
CA LEU A 32 2.72 -15.57 -15.79
C LEU A 32 3.81 -16.06 -14.84
N ASN A 33 4.11 -17.37 -14.86
CA ASN A 33 5.08 -18.02 -13.97
C ASN A 33 4.87 -17.67 -12.48
N ILE A 34 3.59 -17.66 -12.06
CA ILE A 34 3.20 -17.35 -10.69
C ILE A 34 3.19 -18.63 -9.87
N ARG A 35 3.86 -18.62 -8.72
CA ARG A 35 4.01 -19.82 -7.89
C ARG A 35 2.72 -20.24 -7.18
N HIS A 36 1.93 -19.28 -6.69
CA HIS A 36 0.81 -19.57 -5.79
C HIS A 36 -0.51 -18.95 -6.27
N LYS A 37 -1.56 -19.77 -6.35
CA LYS A 37 -2.94 -19.32 -6.69
C LYS A 37 -3.47 -18.22 -5.79
N THR A 38 -3.11 -18.26 -4.50
CA THR A 38 -3.57 -17.32 -3.49
C THR A 38 -3.08 -15.89 -3.76
N GLN A 39 -1.96 -15.73 -4.47
CA GLN A 39 -1.48 -14.41 -4.90
C GLN A 39 -2.45 -13.78 -5.90
N VAL A 40 -2.88 -14.54 -6.91
CA VAL A 40 -3.84 -14.08 -7.92
C VAL A 40 -5.19 -13.75 -7.26
N GLU A 41 -5.68 -14.62 -6.37
CA GLU A 41 -6.94 -14.40 -5.63
C GLU A 41 -6.88 -13.12 -4.78
N THR A 42 -5.76 -12.88 -4.10
CA THR A 42 -5.54 -11.67 -3.30
C THR A 42 -5.52 -10.42 -4.17
N TRP A 43 -4.85 -10.45 -5.32
CA TRP A 43 -4.79 -9.31 -6.24
C TRP A 43 -6.17 -8.96 -6.81
N VAL A 44 -6.97 -9.98 -7.16
CA VAL A 44 -8.35 -9.79 -7.64
C VAL A 44 -9.23 -9.21 -6.56
N ARG A 45 -9.08 -9.65 -5.30
CA ARG A 45 -9.80 -9.08 -4.16
C ARG A 45 -9.47 -7.60 -3.97
N TRP A 46 -8.20 -7.22 -3.98
CA TRP A 46 -7.80 -5.81 -3.88
C TRP A 46 -8.35 -4.97 -5.03
N TYR A 47 -8.31 -5.49 -6.25
CA TYR A 47 -8.88 -4.81 -7.41
C TYR A 47 -10.39 -4.55 -7.25
N ARG A 48 -11.16 -5.56 -6.82
CA ARG A 48 -12.60 -5.43 -6.56
C ARG A 48 -12.93 -4.45 -5.43
N ASN A 49 -12.04 -4.32 -4.45
CA ASN A 49 -12.17 -3.38 -3.34
C ASN A 49 -11.68 -1.96 -3.68
N GLY A 50 -11.19 -1.71 -4.90
CA GLY A 50 -10.58 -0.43 -5.28
C GLY A 50 -9.19 -0.18 -4.65
N GLU A 51 -8.59 -1.17 -3.99
CA GLU A 51 -7.29 -1.09 -3.32
C GLU A 51 -6.11 -1.31 -4.30
N VAL A 52 -6.17 -0.70 -5.49
CA VAL A 52 -5.18 -0.89 -6.58
C VAL A 52 -3.79 -0.42 -6.16
N ASN A 53 -3.71 0.57 -5.27
CA ASN A 53 -2.49 1.05 -4.64
C ASN A 53 -1.69 -0.07 -3.94
N ARG A 54 -2.35 -1.14 -3.45
CA ARG A 54 -1.67 -2.30 -2.86
C ARG A 54 -0.88 -3.13 -3.86
N LEU A 55 -1.22 -3.07 -5.15
CA LEU A 55 -0.51 -3.85 -6.19
C LEU A 55 0.88 -3.28 -6.47
N LYS A 56 1.05 -1.96 -6.32
CA LYS A 56 2.34 -1.25 -6.51
C LYS A 56 3.35 -1.48 -5.39
N GLN A 57 2.95 -2.18 -4.33
CA GLN A 57 3.73 -2.31 -3.11
C GLN A 57 4.92 -3.28 -3.24
N PRO A 58 6.17 -2.84 -2.94
CA PRO A 58 7.29 -3.75 -2.74
C PRO A 58 7.15 -4.56 -1.46
N VAL A 59 7.75 -5.75 -1.47
CA VAL A 59 7.75 -6.67 -0.33
C VAL A 59 8.65 -6.14 0.78
N GLY A 60 8.19 -6.19 2.03
CA GLY A 60 9.00 -5.87 3.21
C GLY A 60 9.06 -4.39 3.59
N LYS A 61 8.37 -3.49 2.89
CA LYS A 61 8.21 -2.10 3.31
C LYS A 61 7.01 -1.96 4.25
N GLN A 62 7.18 -1.18 5.32
CA GLN A 62 6.12 -0.82 6.26
C GLN A 62 5.36 0.38 5.71
N TYR A 63 4.03 0.28 5.62
CA TYR A 63 3.14 1.30 5.05
C TYR A 63 2.58 2.30 6.07
N ILE A 64 2.97 2.17 7.35
CA ILE A 64 2.54 3.06 8.43
C ILE A 64 3.36 4.35 8.35
N PHE A 65 2.76 5.50 8.72
CA PHE A 65 3.41 6.81 8.78
C PHE A 65 3.86 7.36 7.40
N ASN A 66 2.98 7.33 6.40
CA ASN A 66 3.24 7.90 5.06
C ASN A 66 4.39 7.22 4.29
N LYS A 67 4.81 6.01 4.67
CA LYS A 67 5.82 5.20 3.97
C LYS A 67 5.25 4.34 2.83
N GLY A 68 4.17 4.81 2.21
CA GLY A 68 3.47 4.12 1.13
C GLY A 68 3.99 4.44 -0.28
N PRO A 69 3.42 3.84 -1.34
CA PRO A 69 3.76 4.26 -2.70
C PRO A 69 3.39 5.74 -2.88
N GLU A 70 4.12 6.44 -3.73
CA GLU A 70 3.80 7.82 -4.02
C GLU A 70 2.39 7.94 -4.60
N PRO A 71 1.63 8.95 -4.16
CA PRO A 71 0.30 9.21 -4.70
C PRO A 71 0.41 9.60 -6.18
N ASP A 72 -0.49 9.04 -7.00
CA ASP A 72 -0.51 9.30 -8.45
C ASP A 72 -1.05 10.71 -8.81
N ASN A 73 -1.60 11.46 -7.85
CA ASN A 73 -2.22 12.78 -8.06
C ASN A 73 -1.66 13.80 -7.06
N GLU A 74 -1.49 15.05 -7.50
CA GLU A 74 -1.01 16.14 -6.65
C GLU A 74 -1.98 16.45 -5.50
N GLN A 75 -3.30 16.36 -5.74
CA GLN A 75 -4.29 16.59 -4.68
C GLN A 75 -4.15 15.58 -3.53
N THR A 76 -3.91 14.31 -3.85
CA THR A 76 -3.71 13.28 -2.83
C THR A 76 -2.36 13.42 -2.14
N LYS A 77 -1.33 13.89 -2.86
CA LYS A 77 -0.03 14.28 -2.28
C LYS A 77 -0.18 15.38 -1.24
N LEU A 78 -0.82 16.49 -1.62
CA LEU A 78 -1.06 17.63 -0.75
C LEU A 78 -1.94 17.26 0.44
N ALA A 79 -2.94 16.39 0.26
CA ALA A 79 -3.77 15.92 1.36
C ALA A 79 -2.98 15.10 2.40
N LEU A 80 -2.07 14.22 1.94
CA LEU A 80 -1.19 13.45 2.80
C LEU A 80 -0.19 14.35 3.55
N GLU A 81 0.40 15.31 2.85
CA GLU A 81 1.30 16.29 3.44
C GLU A 81 0.62 17.15 4.50
N ASN A 82 -0.57 17.70 4.19
CA ASN A 82 -1.38 18.43 5.16
C ASN A 82 -1.70 17.61 6.40
N ARG A 83 -2.06 16.33 6.24
CA ARG A 83 -2.32 15.42 7.36
C ARG A 83 -1.07 15.25 8.22
N TYR A 84 0.09 15.06 7.58
CA TYR A 84 1.37 14.88 8.26
C TYR A 84 1.78 16.13 9.06
N LEU A 85 1.68 17.31 8.44
CA LEU A 85 1.97 18.59 9.10
C LEU A 85 1.04 18.82 10.31
N LYS A 86 -0.25 18.49 10.18
CA LYS A 86 -1.20 18.57 11.30
C LYS A 86 -0.78 17.69 12.47
N GLN A 87 -0.29 16.48 12.20
CA GLN A 87 0.22 15.59 13.26
C GLN A 87 1.46 16.16 13.95
N GLN A 88 2.39 16.75 13.19
CA GLN A 88 3.57 17.41 13.77
C GLN A 88 3.15 18.56 14.69
N ILE A 89 2.23 19.41 14.23
CA ILE A 89 1.69 20.53 15.03
C ILE A 89 1.02 20.01 16.31
N GLU A 90 0.24 18.93 16.24
CA GLU A 90 -0.40 18.34 17.41
C GLU A 90 0.61 17.87 18.46
N VAL A 91 1.70 17.23 18.03
CA VAL A 91 2.79 16.80 18.92
C VAL A 91 3.46 18.01 19.58
N LEU A 92 3.75 19.06 18.82
CA LEU A 92 4.36 20.29 19.35
C LEU A 92 3.45 21.00 20.35
N LYS A 93 2.13 21.03 20.10
CA LYS A 93 1.15 21.58 21.04
C LYS A 93 1.14 20.80 22.36
N LYS A 94 1.11 19.47 22.30
CA LYS A 94 1.17 18.61 23.49
C LYS A 94 2.47 18.83 24.27
N TYR A 95 3.59 19.02 23.57
CA TYR A 95 4.87 19.33 24.21
C TYR A 95 4.83 20.67 24.95
N ALA A 96 4.35 21.74 24.31
CA ALA A 96 4.24 23.06 24.93
C ALA A 96 3.31 23.06 26.17
N GLU A 97 2.23 22.28 26.14
CA GLU A 97 1.34 22.10 27.31
C GLU A 97 2.04 21.38 28.46
N LEU A 98 2.86 20.35 28.17
CA LEU A 98 3.64 19.65 29.18
C LEU A 98 4.69 20.56 29.79
N GLU A 99 5.37 21.37 28.98
CA GLU A 99 6.38 22.33 29.42
C GLU A 99 5.78 23.38 30.37
N ARG A 100 4.60 23.93 30.05
CA ARG A 100 3.87 24.83 30.97
C ARG A 100 3.56 24.16 32.30
N LYS A 101 3.03 22.94 32.29
CA LYS A 101 2.70 22.19 33.51
C LYS A 101 3.93 21.88 34.36
N TRP A 102 5.10 21.73 33.75
CA TRP A 102 6.36 21.53 34.45
C TRP A 102 6.89 22.82 35.09
N LEU A 103 6.74 23.97 34.41
CA LEU A 103 7.17 25.26 34.93
C LEU A 103 6.23 25.83 36.02
N GLU A 104 4.97 25.41 36.04
CA GLU A 104 3.99 25.77 37.08
C GLU A 104 4.18 25.00 38.40
N LYS A 105 5.16 24.08 38.47
CA LYS A 105 5.42 23.22 39.62
C LYS A 105 6.71 23.60 40.34
#